data_AF-A0A8T0LVV0-F1
#
_entry.id   AF-A0A8T0LVV0-F1
#
_cell.length_a   1.000
_cell.length_b   1.000
_cell.length_c   1.000
_cell.angle_alpha   90.00
_cell.angle_beta   90.00
_cell.angle_gamma   90.00
#
_symmetry.space_group_name_H-M   'P 1'
#
loop_
_entity.id
_entity.type
_entity.pdbx_description
1 polymer ?
#
loop_
_entity_poly.entity_id
_entity_poly.type
_entity_poly.pdbx_seq_one_letter_code
_entity_poly.pdbx_strand_id
1 'polypeptide(L)'
;MELASLSKRLDWCDEGLCTPSWNQHIPHYCGSCFAHGALSAAQDRIKILHKAQGYQGPDVQLGRQTFLNCGPAHGLSDGCGGGEPSDVFEFMHHYGLPDETCVPYSATDHRKYTETNGTCPPEGYCMNCITTPDHPQGPHCFPVQTVVRYRAKEYGRVSGEHAMMMELLNGPITCGIACSDEFTFNYSAGVFHDKTGFMDIDHDVEIVGYGEEEDGTKYWNVRNSWGTYWGMKGFFKIVRGLNNLGIESDCHWVQPDITDEELVFSQTTPLYGGSLWGIVPFAKGAATSHPINTTADVVLSSLPLQSEELPSETVIIIGQPDEQNTPLETVALRTSVKADAEEIEAGAGTFGTIVSNVVTRFYRNQTDEVDV
;
A
#
# COMPACT_ATOMS: atom_id res chain seq x y z
N MET A 1 11.10 19.19 11.90
CA MET A 1 12.45 18.62 12.03
C MET A 1 13.22 19.01 10.78
N GLU A 2 14.46 19.48 10.86
CA GLU A 2 15.21 19.91 9.66
C GLU A 2 15.81 18.70 8.92
N LEU A 3 15.92 18.77 7.58
CA LEU A 3 16.54 17.71 6.76
C LEU A 3 17.87 17.18 7.32
N ALA A 4 18.75 18.09 7.78
CA ALA A 4 20.08 17.74 8.28
C ALA A 4 20.06 16.95 9.61
N SER A 5 18.92 16.92 10.31
CA SER A 5 18.76 16.18 11.57
C SER A 5 18.24 14.75 11.37
N LEU A 6 17.78 14.41 10.16
CA LEU A 6 17.38 13.04 9.82
C LEU A 6 18.59 12.12 9.69
N SER A 7 18.41 10.84 10.02
CA SER A 7 19.38 9.80 9.66
C SER A 7 19.68 9.90 8.16
N LYS A 8 20.96 9.73 7.77
CA LYS A 8 21.37 9.71 6.37
C LYS A 8 20.78 8.52 5.59
N ARG A 9 20.35 7.48 6.31
CA ARG A 9 19.82 6.25 5.73
C ARG A 9 18.59 5.78 6.50
N LEU A 10 17.58 5.38 5.74
CA LEU A 10 16.41 4.67 6.21
C LEU A 10 16.01 3.67 5.12
N ASP A 11 15.77 2.43 5.50
CA ASP A 11 15.35 1.39 4.55
C ASP A 11 14.46 0.38 5.26
N TRP A 12 13.16 0.42 4.99
CA TRP A 12 12.21 -0.51 5.62
C TRP A 12 12.44 -1.96 5.20
N CYS A 13 13.03 -2.21 4.03
CA CYS A 13 13.28 -3.57 3.57
C CYS A 13 14.43 -4.23 4.31
N ASP A 14 15.48 -3.48 4.64
CA ASP A 14 16.60 -3.97 5.45
C ASP A 14 16.17 -4.35 6.88
N GLU A 15 15.12 -3.69 7.39
CA GLU A 15 14.51 -3.98 8.68
C GLU A 15 13.54 -5.18 8.65
N GLY A 16 13.44 -5.86 7.51
CA GLY A 16 12.53 -6.99 7.27
C GLY A 16 11.05 -6.61 7.21
N LEU A 17 10.74 -5.32 7.03
CA LEU A 17 9.39 -4.75 7.08
C LEU A 17 8.74 -4.56 5.71
N CYS A 18 9.41 -5.01 4.67
CA CYS A 18 8.90 -5.07 3.31
C CYS A 18 8.17 -6.39 3.04
N THR A 19 7.04 -6.32 2.35
CA THR A 19 6.32 -7.48 1.78
C THR A 19 6.91 -7.86 0.40
N PRO A 20 6.58 -9.05 -0.16
CA PRO A 20 7.17 -9.53 -1.41
C PRO A 20 6.93 -8.61 -2.63
N SER A 21 7.88 -8.60 -3.57
CA SER A 21 7.74 -7.88 -4.84
C SER A 21 6.73 -8.55 -5.78
N TRP A 22 6.06 -7.72 -6.60
CA TRP A 22 5.01 -8.15 -7.53
C TRP A 22 5.38 -7.91 -8.99
N ASN A 23 4.64 -8.54 -9.91
CA ASN A 23 4.74 -8.31 -11.34
C ASN A 23 3.37 -8.04 -11.95
N GLN A 24 3.09 -6.79 -12.31
CA GLN A 24 1.82 -6.38 -12.90
C GLN A 24 1.63 -6.87 -14.33
N HIS A 25 2.70 -7.22 -15.05
CA HIS A 25 2.67 -7.54 -16.48
C HIS A 25 2.35 -9.01 -16.80
N ILE A 26 2.02 -9.82 -15.79
CA ILE A 26 1.69 -11.25 -15.98
C ILE A 26 0.37 -11.60 -15.30
N PRO A 27 -0.41 -12.54 -15.86
CA PRO A 27 -0.14 -13.34 -17.06
C PRO A 27 -0.26 -12.58 -18.39
N HIS A 28 -0.84 -11.38 -18.37
CA HIS A 28 -0.94 -10.48 -19.52
C HIS A 28 -0.63 -9.04 -19.08
N TYR A 29 -0.46 -8.14 -20.04
CA TYR A 29 -0.22 -6.74 -19.73
C TYR A 29 -1.46 -6.09 -19.08
N CYS A 30 -1.24 -5.43 -17.95
CA CYS A 30 -2.21 -4.58 -17.26
C CYS A 30 -1.49 -3.32 -16.76
N GLY A 31 -2.01 -2.14 -17.10
CA GLY A 31 -1.50 -0.84 -16.65
C GLY A 31 -1.92 -0.53 -15.22
N SER A 32 -1.55 -1.39 -14.26
CA SER A 32 -2.00 -1.32 -12.86
C SER A 32 -0.88 -0.95 -11.88
N CYS A 33 0.08 -0.12 -12.32
CA CYS A 33 1.21 0.31 -11.49
C CYS A 33 0.74 1.07 -10.25
N PHE A 34 -0.19 2.01 -10.41
CA PHE A 34 -0.83 2.75 -9.33
C PHE A 34 -1.39 1.84 -8.23
N ALA A 35 -2.09 0.77 -8.62
CA ALA A 35 -2.63 -0.24 -7.71
C ALA A 35 -1.53 -1.06 -7.03
N HIS A 36 -0.48 -1.43 -7.76
CA HIS A 36 0.62 -2.19 -7.21
C HIS A 36 1.46 -1.36 -6.23
N GLY A 37 1.79 -0.11 -6.58
CA GLY A 37 2.53 0.80 -5.72
C GLY A 37 1.77 1.13 -4.44
N ALA A 38 0.49 1.51 -4.57
CA ALA A 38 -0.38 1.86 -3.44
C ALA A 38 -0.58 0.68 -2.48
N LEU A 39 -0.90 -0.51 -3.00
CA LEU A 39 -1.15 -1.67 -2.16
C LEU A 39 0.12 -2.24 -1.54
N SER A 40 1.27 -2.13 -2.21
CA SER A 40 2.54 -2.53 -1.60
C SER A 40 2.92 -1.59 -0.45
N ALA A 41 2.74 -0.27 -0.61
CA ALA A 41 2.94 0.70 0.47
C ALA A 41 1.98 0.47 1.65
N ALA A 42 0.69 0.22 1.37
CA ALA A 42 -0.31 -0.09 2.39
C ALA A 42 0.04 -1.38 3.17
N GLN A 43 0.47 -2.43 2.47
CA GLN A 43 0.89 -3.69 3.09
C GLN A 43 2.11 -3.54 3.98
N ASP A 44 3.13 -2.83 3.52
CA ASP A 44 4.35 -2.62 4.29
C ASP A 44 4.03 -1.79 5.55
N ARG A 45 3.12 -0.81 5.45
CA ARG A 45 2.60 -0.07 6.61
C ARG A 45 1.79 -0.94 7.57
N ILE A 46 0.96 -1.87 7.07
CA ILE A 46 0.28 -2.87 7.91
C ILE A 46 1.31 -3.73 8.67
N LYS A 47 2.35 -4.20 7.97
CA LYS A 47 3.43 -4.99 8.57
C LYS A 47 4.20 -4.22 9.65
N ILE A 48 4.44 -2.92 9.43
CA ILE A 48 5.03 -2.01 10.44
C ILE A 48 4.14 -1.93 11.69
N LEU A 49 2.83 -1.72 11.51
CA LEU A 49 1.86 -1.68 12.61
C LEU A 49 1.82 -3.01 13.38
N HIS A 50 1.78 -4.13 12.67
CA HIS A 50 1.83 -5.48 13.24
C HIS A 50 3.10 -5.72 14.07
N LYS A 51 4.28 -5.33 13.56
CA LYS A 51 5.53 -5.42 14.33
C LYS A 51 5.47 -4.58 15.61
N ALA A 52 4.92 -3.38 15.55
CA ALA A 52 4.74 -2.51 16.72
C ALA A 52 3.78 -3.11 17.77
N GLN A 53 2.82 -3.93 17.34
CA GLN A 53 1.91 -4.68 18.21
C GLN A 53 2.46 -6.04 18.67
N GLY A 54 3.67 -6.43 18.25
CA GLY A 54 4.27 -7.72 18.57
C GLY A 54 3.61 -8.90 17.85
N TYR A 55 2.88 -8.67 16.77
CA TYR A 55 2.27 -9.71 15.95
C TYR A 55 3.36 -10.52 15.21
N GLN A 56 3.22 -11.85 15.24
CA GLN A 56 4.15 -12.81 14.60
C GLN A 56 3.47 -13.69 13.54
N GLY A 57 2.28 -13.31 13.10
CA GLY A 57 1.54 -14.06 12.08
C GLY A 57 1.99 -13.71 10.65
N PRO A 58 1.24 -14.18 9.63
CA PRO A 58 1.58 -13.95 8.24
C PRO A 58 1.46 -12.47 7.85
N ASP A 59 2.26 -12.07 6.86
CA ASP A 59 2.11 -10.77 6.21
C ASP A 59 0.78 -10.70 5.46
N VAL A 60 0.04 -9.59 5.62
CA VAL A 60 -1.17 -9.31 4.86
C VAL A 60 -0.82 -9.04 3.40
N GLN A 61 -1.52 -9.68 2.48
CA GLN A 61 -1.45 -9.39 1.04
C GLN A 61 -2.79 -8.83 0.61
N LEU A 62 -2.86 -7.57 0.17
CA LEU A 62 -4.12 -6.94 -0.21
C LEU A 62 -4.58 -7.38 -1.60
N GLY A 63 -5.89 -7.59 -1.75
CA GLY A 63 -6.55 -8.01 -2.99
C GLY A 63 -6.45 -7.00 -4.12
N ARG A 64 -5.36 -7.07 -4.90
CA ARG A 64 -5.11 -6.21 -6.07
C ARG A 64 -6.19 -6.39 -7.11
N GLN A 65 -6.56 -7.64 -7.37
CA GLN A 65 -7.58 -7.96 -8.35
C GLN A 65 -8.96 -7.44 -7.94
N THR A 66 -9.27 -7.48 -6.65
CA THR A 66 -10.52 -6.93 -6.10
C THR A 66 -10.63 -5.44 -6.41
N PHE A 67 -9.57 -4.66 -6.19
CA PHE A 67 -9.57 -3.25 -6.55
C PHE A 67 -9.76 -3.07 -8.07
N LEU A 68 -9.00 -3.78 -8.92
CA LEU A 68 -9.11 -3.66 -10.38
C LEU A 68 -10.47 -4.10 -10.95
N ASN A 69 -11.15 -5.00 -10.25
CA ASN A 69 -12.51 -5.43 -10.58
C ASN A 69 -13.55 -4.39 -10.16
N CYS A 70 -13.35 -3.77 -8.99
CA CYS A 70 -14.41 -3.02 -8.30
C CYS A 70 -14.26 -1.51 -8.27
N GLY A 71 -13.04 -0.97 -8.20
CA GLY A 71 -12.79 0.48 -8.19
C GLY A 71 -13.50 1.23 -9.33
N PRO A 72 -13.40 0.78 -10.59
CA PRO A 72 -13.99 1.51 -11.73
C PRO A 72 -15.50 1.72 -11.63
N ALA A 73 -16.23 0.78 -11.02
CA ALA A 73 -17.68 0.92 -10.81
C ALA A 73 -18.06 2.05 -9.84
N HIS A 74 -17.10 2.53 -9.05
CA HIS A 74 -17.25 3.65 -8.14
C HIS A 74 -16.62 4.95 -8.68
N GLY A 75 -16.25 4.98 -9.97
CA GLY A 75 -15.58 6.12 -10.57
C GLY A 75 -14.11 6.27 -10.19
N LEU A 76 -13.50 5.19 -9.68
CA LEU A 76 -12.10 5.16 -9.23
C LEU A 76 -11.27 4.35 -10.23
N SER A 77 -10.29 5.00 -10.89
CA SER A 77 -9.44 4.43 -11.96
C SER A 77 -10.17 3.91 -13.21
N ASP A 78 -9.40 3.56 -14.24
CA ASP A 78 -9.85 2.83 -15.44
C ASP A 78 -9.39 1.35 -15.43
N GLY A 79 -9.17 0.77 -14.23
CA GLY A 79 -8.70 -0.60 -14.09
C GLY A 79 -7.31 -0.80 -14.70
N CYS A 80 -7.17 -1.68 -15.70
CA CYS A 80 -5.90 -1.85 -16.41
C CYS A 80 -5.59 -0.72 -17.40
N GLY A 81 -6.50 0.26 -17.57
CA GLY A 81 -6.26 1.48 -18.36
C GLY A 81 -5.44 2.55 -17.64
N GLY A 82 -5.20 2.39 -16.33
CA GLY A 82 -4.49 3.35 -15.50
C GLY A 82 -5.37 3.92 -14.39
N GLY A 83 -4.75 4.66 -13.48
CA GLY A 83 -5.38 5.25 -12.31
C GLY A 83 -4.34 5.92 -11.43
N GLU A 84 -4.77 6.37 -10.26
CA GLU A 84 -3.93 7.09 -9.30
C GLU A 84 -3.83 6.33 -7.97
N PRO A 85 -2.71 6.42 -7.23
CA PRO A 85 -2.61 5.81 -5.90
C PRO A 85 -3.71 6.28 -4.94
N SER A 86 -4.19 7.52 -5.07
CA SER A 86 -5.33 8.02 -4.29
C SER A 86 -6.64 7.27 -4.54
N ASP A 87 -6.87 6.76 -5.76
CA ASP A 87 -8.09 5.99 -6.09
C ASP A 87 -8.18 4.73 -5.22
N VAL A 88 -7.03 4.09 -5.01
CA VAL A 88 -6.88 2.89 -4.20
C VAL A 88 -7.14 3.20 -2.73
N PHE A 89 -6.54 4.28 -2.20
CA PHE A 89 -6.72 4.66 -0.81
C PHE A 89 -8.13 5.17 -0.52
N GLU A 90 -8.77 5.86 -1.46
CA GLU A 90 -10.18 6.24 -1.37
C GLU A 90 -11.08 4.99 -1.33
N PHE A 91 -10.82 4.00 -2.20
CA PHE A 91 -11.55 2.74 -2.17
C PHE A 91 -11.35 2.00 -0.83
N MET A 92 -10.12 1.95 -0.32
CA MET A 92 -9.84 1.39 1.00
C MET A 92 -10.54 2.15 2.13
N HIS A 93 -10.67 3.47 2.03
CA HIS A 93 -11.34 4.28 3.05
C HIS A 93 -12.85 3.98 3.11
N HIS A 94 -13.51 3.92 1.95
CA HIS A 94 -14.96 3.75 1.90
C HIS A 94 -15.41 2.29 1.99
N TYR A 95 -14.69 1.38 1.36
CA TYR A 95 -15.12 -0.01 1.18
C TYR A 95 -14.17 -0.99 1.89
N GLY A 96 -12.88 -0.68 1.88
CA GLY A 96 -11.83 -1.60 2.33
C GLY A 96 -11.49 -2.64 1.28
N LEU A 97 -10.35 -3.31 1.45
CA LEU A 97 -9.92 -4.39 0.58
C LEU A 97 -9.77 -5.69 1.36
N PRO A 98 -10.14 -6.84 0.77
CA PRO A 98 -9.87 -8.13 1.37
C PRO A 98 -8.40 -8.52 1.18
N ASP A 99 -8.03 -9.66 1.76
CA ASP A 99 -6.77 -10.34 1.43
C ASP A 99 -6.78 -10.88 -0.02
N GLU A 100 -5.61 -11.02 -0.63
CA GLU A 100 -5.36 -11.53 -1.98
C GLU A 100 -5.95 -12.92 -2.21
N THR A 101 -6.09 -13.72 -1.15
CA THR A 101 -6.75 -15.03 -1.21
C THR A 101 -8.22 -14.96 -1.63
N CYS A 102 -8.87 -13.79 -1.57
CA CYS A 102 -10.24 -13.61 -2.05
C CYS A 102 -10.37 -13.71 -3.57
N VAL A 103 -9.48 -13.04 -4.30
CA VAL A 103 -9.40 -13.11 -5.75
C VAL A 103 -7.94 -12.88 -6.15
N PRO A 104 -7.20 -13.94 -6.51
CA PRO A 104 -5.82 -13.80 -6.92
C PRO A 104 -5.65 -12.89 -8.14
N TYR A 105 -4.53 -12.17 -8.19
CA TYR A 105 -4.15 -11.31 -9.30
C TYR A 105 -4.11 -12.09 -10.61
N SER A 106 -4.79 -11.53 -11.61
CA SER A 106 -4.96 -12.14 -12.93
C SER A 106 -4.63 -11.19 -14.08
N ALA A 107 -4.15 -9.98 -13.78
CA ALA A 107 -3.90 -8.91 -14.76
C ALA A 107 -5.11 -8.65 -15.68
N THR A 108 -6.31 -8.64 -15.08
CA THR A 108 -7.56 -8.27 -15.74
C THR A 108 -8.26 -7.20 -14.90
N ASP A 109 -9.39 -6.69 -15.39
CA ASP A 109 -10.15 -5.66 -14.70
C ASP A 109 -11.66 -5.85 -14.86
N HIS A 110 -12.40 -4.85 -14.42
CA HIS A 110 -13.84 -4.73 -14.48
C HIS A 110 -14.46 -5.05 -15.86
N ARG A 111 -13.75 -4.80 -16.98
CA ARG A 111 -14.28 -4.97 -18.34
C ARG A 111 -14.63 -6.42 -18.70
N LYS A 112 -14.09 -7.39 -17.95
CA LYS A 112 -14.46 -8.81 -18.10
C LYS A 112 -15.89 -9.12 -17.67
N TYR A 113 -16.50 -8.26 -16.84
CA TYR A 113 -17.88 -8.44 -16.36
C TYR A 113 -18.89 -7.84 -17.34
N THR A 114 -19.05 -8.50 -18.49
CA THR A 114 -19.93 -8.03 -19.57
C THR A 114 -21.41 -8.04 -19.17
N GLU A 115 -21.82 -9.00 -18.35
CA GLU A 115 -23.22 -9.16 -17.90
C GLU A 115 -23.69 -8.02 -17.00
N THR A 116 -22.77 -7.40 -16.27
CA THR A 116 -23.02 -6.28 -15.35
C THR A 116 -22.54 -4.94 -15.94
N ASN A 117 -22.29 -4.91 -17.26
CA ASN A 117 -21.77 -3.74 -17.98
C ASN A 117 -20.52 -3.13 -17.31
N GLY A 118 -19.57 -3.97 -16.91
CA GLY A 118 -18.35 -3.57 -16.24
C GLY A 118 -18.50 -3.28 -14.75
N THR A 119 -19.69 -3.45 -14.15
CA THR A 119 -19.87 -3.31 -12.70
C THR A 119 -19.35 -4.55 -11.98
N CYS A 120 -18.66 -4.38 -10.86
CA CYS A 120 -18.13 -5.51 -10.08
C CYS A 120 -19.24 -6.37 -9.47
N PRO A 121 -19.36 -7.66 -9.82
CA PRO A 121 -20.24 -8.57 -9.10
C PRO A 121 -19.60 -9.00 -7.77
N PRO A 122 -20.36 -9.57 -6.81
CA PRO A 122 -19.84 -10.03 -5.52
C PRO A 122 -18.64 -10.98 -5.64
N GLU A 123 -18.64 -11.86 -6.65
CA GLU A 123 -17.55 -12.80 -6.96
C GLU A 123 -16.29 -12.09 -7.45
N GLY A 124 -16.43 -10.89 -8.02
CA GLY A 124 -15.31 -10.02 -8.35
C GLY A 124 -14.67 -9.36 -7.15
N TYR A 125 -15.38 -9.27 -6.02
CA TYR A 125 -14.86 -8.76 -4.77
C TYR A 125 -14.17 -9.85 -3.94
N CYS A 126 -14.86 -10.98 -3.70
CA CYS A 126 -14.28 -12.14 -3.05
C CYS A 126 -15.06 -13.41 -3.41
N MET A 127 -14.35 -14.46 -3.80
CA MET A 127 -14.96 -15.73 -4.22
C MET A 127 -14.19 -16.92 -3.67
N ASN A 128 -14.90 -18.02 -3.45
CA ASN A 128 -14.28 -19.31 -3.20
C ASN A 128 -14.86 -20.38 -4.14
N CYS A 129 -14.06 -21.37 -4.50
CA CYS A 129 -14.45 -22.48 -5.37
C CYS A 129 -14.06 -23.80 -4.72
N ILE A 130 -15.00 -24.43 -4.00
CA ILE A 130 -14.77 -25.68 -3.28
C ILE A 130 -15.94 -26.65 -3.47
N THR A 131 -15.67 -27.93 -3.27
CA THR A 131 -16.73 -28.94 -3.17
C THR A 131 -17.46 -28.74 -1.85
N THR A 132 -18.77 -28.53 -1.89
CA THR A 132 -19.62 -28.40 -0.70
C THR A 132 -20.49 -29.64 -0.51
N PRO A 133 -21.07 -29.86 0.69
CA PRO A 133 -22.06 -30.92 0.87
C PRO A 133 -23.25 -30.84 -0.11
N ASP A 134 -23.64 -29.63 -0.50
CA ASP A 134 -24.74 -29.38 -1.45
C ASP A 134 -24.32 -29.61 -2.92
N HIS A 135 -23.02 -29.52 -3.20
CA HIS A 135 -22.44 -29.76 -4.53
C HIS A 135 -21.32 -30.82 -4.46
N PRO A 136 -21.65 -32.10 -4.19
CA PRO A 136 -20.64 -33.14 -3.96
C PRO A 136 -19.93 -33.62 -5.24
N GLN A 137 -20.43 -33.26 -6.42
CA GLN A 137 -19.94 -33.77 -7.71
C GLN A 137 -18.81 -32.92 -8.32
N GLY A 138 -18.40 -31.82 -7.66
CA GLY A 138 -17.31 -30.97 -8.14
C GLY A 138 -17.24 -29.64 -7.38
N PRO A 139 -16.19 -28.83 -7.64
CA PRO A 139 -16.08 -27.51 -7.03
C PRO A 139 -17.22 -26.60 -7.50
N HIS A 140 -17.90 -25.97 -6.55
CA HIS A 140 -18.87 -24.92 -6.79
C HIS A 140 -18.27 -23.58 -6.35
N CYS A 141 -18.34 -22.59 -7.23
CA CYS A 141 -17.87 -21.24 -6.95
C CYS A 141 -19.00 -20.38 -6.38
N PHE A 142 -18.72 -19.66 -5.30
CA PHE A 142 -19.68 -18.78 -4.63
C PHE A 142 -18.99 -17.54 -4.05
N PRO A 143 -19.69 -16.40 -3.97
CA PRO A 143 -19.14 -15.20 -3.35
C PRO A 143 -19.03 -15.37 -1.84
N VAL A 144 -17.93 -14.88 -1.26
CA VAL A 144 -17.76 -14.86 0.20
C VAL A 144 -18.41 -13.59 0.74
N GLN A 145 -19.46 -13.76 1.54
CA GLN A 145 -20.28 -12.65 2.03
C GLN A 145 -19.61 -11.84 3.16
N THR A 146 -18.69 -12.48 3.87
CA THR A 146 -18.14 -11.99 5.13
C THR A 146 -16.63 -12.13 5.08
N VAL A 147 -15.91 -11.00 5.06
CA VAL A 147 -14.46 -10.97 4.93
C VAL A 147 -13.85 -9.92 5.85
N VAL A 148 -12.62 -10.14 6.30
CA VAL A 148 -11.79 -9.07 6.89
C VAL A 148 -11.53 -8.03 5.81
N ARG A 149 -11.70 -6.74 6.16
CA ARG A 149 -11.42 -5.63 5.25
C ARG A 149 -10.37 -4.72 5.86
N TYR A 150 -9.26 -4.58 5.15
CA TYR A 150 -8.23 -3.60 5.46
C TYR A 150 -8.63 -2.26 4.89
N ARG A 151 -8.70 -1.24 5.74
CA ARG A 151 -9.17 0.10 5.35
C ARG A 151 -8.05 1.13 5.40
N ALA A 152 -8.31 2.27 4.78
CA ALA A 152 -7.52 3.47 4.97
C ALA A 152 -8.23 4.33 6.02
N LYS A 153 -7.60 4.55 7.17
CA LYS A 153 -8.12 5.49 8.18
C LYS A 153 -8.01 6.92 7.66
N GLU A 154 -6.82 7.26 7.21
CA GLU A 154 -6.43 8.53 6.63
C GLU A 154 -5.51 8.27 5.43
N TYR A 155 -5.51 9.16 4.46
CA TYR A 155 -4.61 9.11 3.32
C TYR A 155 -4.40 10.52 2.79
N GLY A 156 -3.32 10.74 2.05
CA GLY A 156 -3.01 12.07 1.55
C GLY A 156 -1.89 12.08 0.53
N ARG A 157 -1.59 13.28 0.05
CA ARG A 157 -0.50 13.57 -0.87
C ARG A 157 0.69 14.18 -0.14
N VAL A 158 1.89 13.95 -0.65
CA VAL A 158 3.16 14.53 -0.19
C VAL A 158 4.07 14.74 -1.39
N SER A 159 4.89 15.78 -1.36
CA SER A 159 5.79 16.11 -2.47
C SER A 159 7.05 16.80 -1.97
N GLY A 160 8.14 16.65 -2.71
CA GLY A 160 9.44 17.26 -2.41
C GLY A 160 10.25 16.48 -1.37
N GLU A 161 11.58 16.50 -1.57
CA GLU A 161 12.54 15.71 -0.79
C GLU A 161 12.27 15.71 0.71
N HIS A 162 12.11 16.90 1.31
CA HIS A 162 11.95 17.01 2.75
C HIS A 162 10.66 16.37 3.28
N ALA A 163 9.52 16.68 2.66
CA ALA A 163 8.23 16.18 3.15
C ALA A 163 8.13 14.66 2.93
N MET A 164 8.65 14.15 1.82
CA MET A 164 8.73 12.71 1.55
C MET A 164 9.60 11.99 2.59
N MET A 165 10.79 12.51 2.92
CA MET A 165 11.64 11.92 3.95
C MET A 165 10.95 11.91 5.33
N MET A 166 10.21 12.97 5.66
CA MET A 166 9.44 13.03 6.90
C MET A 166 8.33 11.99 6.93
N GLU A 167 7.62 11.79 5.82
CA GLU A 167 6.53 10.80 5.74
C GLU A 167 7.06 9.36 5.74
N LEU A 168 8.25 9.12 5.17
CA LEU A 168 8.88 7.81 5.20
C LEU A 168 9.22 7.31 6.62
N LEU A 169 9.27 8.19 7.62
CA LEU A 169 9.37 7.79 9.03
C LEU A 169 8.13 7.04 9.52
N ASN A 170 6.98 7.24 8.87
CA ASN A 170 5.72 6.54 9.16
C ASN A 170 5.54 5.27 8.30
N GLY A 171 6.40 5.04 7.31
CA GLY A 171 6.36 3.89 6.42
C GLY A 171 6.48 4.26 4.94
N PRO A 172 6.59 3.27 4.04
CA PRO A 172 6.71 3.49 2.59
C PRO A 172 5.60 4.35 1.99
N ILE A 173 5.90 5.04 0.88
CA ILE A 173 4.96 5.90 0.13
C ILE A 173 4.95 5.51 -1.35
N THR A 174 3.87 5.80 -2.05
CA THR A 174 3.76 5.57 -3.50
C THR A 174 4.00 6.88 -4.23
N CYS A 175 4.78 6.89 -5.30
CA CYS A 175 5.09 8.09 -6.06
C CYS A 175 4.97 7.83 -7.56
N GLY A 176 4.46 8.83 -8.28
CA GLY A 176 4.50 8.87 -9.73
C GLY A 176 5.93 9.09 -10.22
N ILE A 177 6.29 8.47 -11.33
CA ILE A 177 7.58 8.58 -12.00
C ILE A 177 7.39 8.49 -13.52
N ALA A 178 8.23 9.21 -14.27
CA ALA A 178 8.31 9.09 -15.71
C ALA A 178 9.22 7.91 -16.12
N CYS A 179 8.77 7.06 -17.04
CA CYS A 179 9.54 5.91 -17.52
C CYS A 179 10.29 6.21 -18.82
N SER A 180 11.48 6.83 -18.74
CA SER A 180 12.34 7.00 -19.92
C SER A 180 12.80 5.65 -20.49
N ASP A 181 13.16 5.60 -21.78
CA ASP A 181 13.63 4.35 -22.43
C ASP A 181 14.84 3.74 -21.70
N GLU A 182 15.78 4.57 -21.26
CA GLU A 182 16.96 4.13 -20.52
C GLU A 182 16.58 3.50 -19.17
N PHE A 183 15.64 4.14 -18.45
CA PHE A 183 15.12 3.59 -17.20
C PHE A 183 14.42 2.25 -17.41
N THR A 184 13.53 2.20 -18.40
CA THR A 184 12.66 1.04 -18.63
C THR A 184 13.44 -0.17 -19.11
N PHE A 185 14.33 0.02 -20.10
CA PHE A 185 14.94 -1.09 -20.83
C PHE A 185 16.39 -1.38 -20.44
N ASN A 186 17.12 -0.40 -19.88
CA ASN A 186 18.57 -0.52 -19.65
C ASN A 186 18.97 -0.48 -18.17
N TYR A 187 18.07 -0.08 -17.25
CA TYR A 187 18.38 -0.12 -15.83
C TYR A 187 18.58 -1.56 -15.31
N SER A 188 19.67 -1.77 -14.58
CA SER A 188 19.99 -3.06 -13.96
C SER A 188 20.51 -2.91 -12.53
N ALA A 189 21.35 -1.92 -12.25
CA ALA A 189 21.86 -1.64 -10.92
C ALA A 189 22.41 -0.20 -10.80
N GLY A 190 22.70 0.21 -9.56
CA GLY A 190 23.30 1.51 -9.24
C GLY A 190 22.27 2.62 -9.04
N VAL A 191 22.74 3.83 -8.73
CA VAL A 191 21.88 5.01 -8.60
C VAL A 191 21.60 5.57 -9.99
N PHE A 192 20.35 5.44 -10.43
CA PHE A 192 19.88 5.97 -11.70
C PHE A 192 19.84 7.51 -11.69
N HIS A 193 20.22 8.10 -12.81
CA HIS A 193 20.15 9.54 -13.04
C HIS A 193 19.89 9.80 -14.52
N ASP A 194 18.65 10.11 -14.86
CA ASP A 194 18.27 10.55 -16.20
C ASP A 194 18.79 11.98 -16.45
N LYS A 195 19.60 12.13 -17.50
CA LYS A 195 20.19 13.43 -17.87
C LYS A 195 19.42 14.17 -18.97
N THR A 196 18.32 13.59 -19.45
CA THR A 196 17.52 14.14 -20.56
C THR A 196 16.52 15.19 -20.07
N GLY A 197 16.15 15.14 -18.79
CA GLY A 197 15.12 16.01 -18.21
C GLY A 197 13.70 15.51 -18.46
N PHE A 198 13.53 14.22 -18.79
CA PHE A 198 12.22 13.60 -18.96
C PHE A 198 11.42 13.63 -17.65
N MET A 199 10.18 14.10 -17.70
CA MET A 199 9.31 14.30 -16.53
C MET A 199 7.83 13.99 -16.82
N ASP A 200 7.50 13.40 -17.97
CA ASP A 200 6.13 13.00 -18.29
C ASP A 200 5.79 11.74 -17.50
N ILE A 201 5.22 11.93 -16.29
CA ILE A 201 4.86 10.86 -15.37
C ILE A 201 3.82 9.95 -16.01
N ASP A 202 4.14 8.66 -16.09
CA ASP A 202 3.31 7.62 -16.72
C ASP A 202 3.32 6.29 -15.95
N HIS A 203 3.96 6.27 -14.77
CA HIS A 203 4.11 5.07 -13.94
C HIS A 203 4.11 5.40 -12.45
N ASP A 204 3.77 4.43 -11.60
CA ASP A 204 3.78 4.56 -10.15
C ASP A 204 4.64 3.48 -9.50
N VAL A 205 5.40 3.89 -8.49
CA VAL A 205 6.35 3.04 -7.77
C VAL A 205 6.28 3.31 -6.28
N GLU A 206 6.80 2.39 -5.46
CA GLU A 206 6.82 2.57 -4.01
C GLU A 206 8.22 2.95 -3.54
N ILE A 207 8.36 4.08 -2.87
CA ILE A 207 9.59 4.46 -2.18
C ILE A 207 9.59 3.81 -0.80
N VAL A 208 10.56 2.92 -0.57
CA VAL A 208 10.71 2.15 0.69
C VAL A 208 11.77 2.74 1.61
N GLY A 209 12.53 3.73 1.13
CA GLY A 209 13.60 4.34 1.91
C GLY A 209 14.48 5.28 1.10
N TYR A 210 15.59 5.70 1.70
CA TYR A 210 16.58 6.57 1.12
C TYR A 210 17.96 6.35 1.71
N GLY A 211 18.99 6.79 1.00
CA GLY A 211 20.37 6.72 1.47
C GLY A 211 21.30 7.72 0.81
N GLU A 212 22.59 7.52 1.07
CA GLU A 212 23.74 8.23 0.52
C GLU A 212 24.82 7.18 0.23
N GLU A 213 25.36 7.15 -0.98
CA GLU A 213 26.52 6.31 -1.34
C GLU A 213 27.82 6.91 -0.74
N GLU A 214 28.92 6.14 -0.74
CA GLU A 214 30.21 6.59 -0.17
C GLU A 214 30.76 7.87 -0.83
N ASP A 215 30.42 8.10 -2.10
CA ASP A 215 30.81 9.29 -2.87
C ASP A 215 29.92 10.53 -2.60
N GLY A 216 28.94 10.40 -1.69
CA GLY A 216 27.99 11.45 -1.34
C GLY A 216 26.73 11.48 -2.22
N THR A 217 26.57 10.57 -3.18
CA THR A 217 25.38 10.52 -4.04
C THR A 217 24.16 10.08 -3.23
N LYS A 218 23.21 11.01 -3.03
CA LYS A 218 21.93 10.74 -2.37
C LYS A 218 20.98 9.98 -3.29
N TYR A 219 20.25 9.00 -2.76
CA TYR A 219 19.27 8.24 -3.52
C TYR A 219 17.98 7.98 -2.74
N TRP A 220 16.91 7.72 -3.49
CA TRP A 220 15.71 6.99 -3.06
C TRP A 220 15.91 5.50 -3.32
N ASN A 221 15.50 4.65 -2.39
CA ASN A 221 15.38 3.21 -2.64
C ASN A 221 13.90 2.89 -2.94
N VAL A 222 13.66 2.25 -4.08
CA VAL A 222 12.33 2.20 -4.69
C VAL A 222 12.00 0.77 -5.14
N ARG A 223 10.84 0.27 -4.74
CA ARG A 223 10.25 -0.99 -5.22
C ARG A 223 9.46 -0.71 -6.50
N ASN A 224 9.76 -1.48 -7.55
CA ASN A 224 8.99 -1.49 -8.78
C ASN A 224 8.01 -2.68 -8.81
N SER A 225 7.09 -2.69 -9.76
CA SER A 225 6.02 -3.68 -9.93
C SER A 225 6.20 -4.55 -11.19
N TRP A 226 7.44 -4.70 -11.67
CA TRP A 226 7.75 -5.46 -12.90
C TRP A 226 8.35 -6.83 -12.64
N GLY A 227 8.32 -7.31 -11.40
CA GLY A 227 8.87 -8.60 -10.99
C GLY A 227 10.35 -8.56 -10.63
N THR A 228 10.80 -9.60 -9.94
CA THR A 228 12.14 -9.67 -9.34
C THR A 228 13.27 -9.86 -10.35
N TYR A 229 12.97 -10.10 -11.62
CA TYR A 229 13.99 -10.21 -12.67
C TYR A 229 14.46 -8.84 -13.18
N TRP A 230 13.68 -7.78 -12.96
CA TRP A 230 14.01 -6.44 -13.41
C TRP A 230 14.84 -5.70 -12.35
N GLY A 231 15.83 -4.90 -12.79
CA GLY A 231 16.65 -4.08 -11.90
C GLY A 231 17.35 -4.87 -10.79
N MET A 232 17.36 -4.29 -9.60
CA MET A 232 17.97 -4.86 -8.40
C MET A 232 16.98 -5.75 -7.65
N LYS A 233 16.65 -6.91 -8.22
CA LYS A 233 15.64 -7.85 -7.68
C LYS A 233 14.22 -7.26 -7.59
N GLY A 234 13.83 -6.46 -8.58
CA GLY A 234 12.55 -5.74 -8.61
C GLY A 234 12.62 -4.35 -7.96
N PHE A 235 13.79 -3.93 -7.48
CA PHE A 235 14.04 -2.61 -6.92
C PHE A 235 14.96 -1.78 -7.80
N PHE A 236 15.02 -0.48 -7.53
CA PHE A 236 16.00 0.42 -8.11
C PHE A 236 16.36 1.52 -7.13
N LYS A 237 17.49 2.16 -7.40
CA LYS A 237 17.88 3.42 -6.77
C LYS A 237 17.83 4.54 -7.79
N ILE A 238 17.35 5.71 -7.39
CA ILE A 238 17.33 6.92 -8.23
C ILE A 238 17.81 8.12 -7.42
N VAL A 239 18.50 9.06 -8.08
CA VAL A 239 19.05 10.25 -7.44
C VAL A 239 17.98 11.06 -6.71
N ARG A 240 18.29 11.44 -5.47
CA ARG A 240 17.38 12.16 -4.55
C ARG A 240 17.75 13.64 -4.42
N GLY A 241 16.73 14.50 -4.35
CA GLY A 241 16.81 15.95 -4.20
C GLY A 241 16.88 16.71 -5.52
N LEU A 242 16.75 16.01 -6.66
CA LEU A 242 16.76 16.59 -8.01
C LEU A 242 15.41 16.45 -8.72
N ASN A 243 14.41 15.83 -8.08
CA ASN A 243 13.14 15.46 -8.71
C ASN A 243 13.34 14.73 -10.06
N ASN A 244 14.31 13.81 -10.12
CA ASN A 244 14.66 13.13 -11.36
C ASN A 244 13.52 12.20 -11.80
N LEU A 245 13.19 12.22 -13.09
CA LEU A 245 11.99 11.57 -13.64
C LEU A 245 10.67 11.99 -12.95
N GLY A 246 10.63 13.16 -12.30
CA GLY A 246 9.43 13.64 -11.62
C GLY A 246 9.09 12.94 -10.31
N ILE A 247 9.94 12.03 -9.81
CA ILE A 247 9.64 11.14 -8.67
C ILE A 247 9.31 11.85 -7.34
N GLU A 248 9.63 13.13 -7.21
CA GLU A 248 9.35 13.93 -6.02
C GLU A 248 8.14 14.87 -6.20
N SER A 249 7.41 14.75 -7.32
CA SER A 249 6.34 15.67 -7.70
C SER A 249 4.97 15.27 -7.16
N ASP A 250 4.65 13.97 -7.20
CA ASP A 250 3.35 13.46 -6.78
C ASP A 250 3.53 12.14 -6.04
N CYS A 251 3.41 12.19 -4.71
CA CYS A 251 3.45 11.00 -3.87
C CYS A 251 2.24 10.94 -2.95
N HIS A 252 1.90 9.74 -2.54
CA HIS A 252 0.73 9.41 -1.77
C HIS A 252 1.11 8.50 -0.60
N TRP A 253 0.42 8.70 0.52
CA TRP A 253 0.58 7.92 1.74
C TRP A 253 -0.77 7.48 2.28
N VAL A 254 -0.77 6.43 3.09
CA VAL A 254 -1.97 5.90 3.74
C VAL A 254 -1.65 5.54 5.20
N GLN A 255 -2.59 5.76 6.10
CA GLN A 255 -2.61 5.18 7.43
C GLN A 255 -3.58 4.00 7.43
N PRO A 256 -3.09 2.74 7.48
CA PRO A 256 -3.97 1.58 7.48
C PRO A 256 -4.81 1.49 8.75
N ASP A 257 -6.02 0.97 8.58
CA ASP A 257 -6.91 0.52 9.65
C ASP A 257 -7.10 -1.00 9.53
N ILE A 258 -6.67 -1.70 10.58
CA ILE A 258 -6.65 -3.16 10.68
C ILE A 258 -7.67 -3.70 11.69
N THR A 259 -8.59 -2.87 12.21
CA THR A 259 -9.50 -3.28 13.29
C THR A 259 -10.40 -4.46 12.92
N ASP A 260 -10.69 -4.69 11.62
CA ASP A 260 -11.48 -5.84 11.18
C ASP A 260 -10.80 -7.19 11.49
N GLU A 261 -9.48 -7.23 11.74
CA GLU A 261 -8.78 -8.43 12.20
C GLU A 261 -9.30 -8.92 13.56
N GLU A 262 -9.72 -8.01 14.44
CA GLU A 262 -10.27 -8.37 15.76
C GLU A 262 -11.62 -9.12 15.63
N LEU A 263 -12.36 -8.83 14.56
CA LEU A 263 -13.65 -9.45 14.30
C LEU A 263 -13.53 -10.94 13.99
N VAL A 264 -12.37 -11.41 13.54
CA VAL A 264 -12.09 -12.85 13.36
C VAL A 264 -12.26 -13.62 14.67
N PHE A 265 -11.88 -13.00 15.79
CA PHE A 265 -11.91 -13.62 17.11
C PHE A 265 -13.18 -13.27 17.90
N SER A 266 -14.10 -12.52 17.30
CA SER A 266 -15.36 -12.13 17.93
C SER A 266 -16.21 -13.37 18.22
N GLN A 267 -16.58 -13.55 19.50
CA GLN A 267 -17.48 -14.64 19.91
C GLN A 267 -18.94 -14.39 19.51
N THR A 268 -19.28 -13.15 19.18
CA THR A 268 -20.65 -12.73 18.83
C THR A 268 -20.84 -12.51 17.33
N THR A 269 -19.78 -12.12 16.61
CA THR A 269 -19.83 -11.79 15.17
C THR A 269 -18.52 -12.19 14.45
N PRO A 270 -18.15 -13.48 14.43
CA PRO A 270 -16.88 -13.89 13.80
C PRO A 270 -16.90 -13.63 12.29
N LEU A 271 -15.87 -12.96 11.77
CA LEU A 271 -15.60 -12.90 10.33
C LEU A 271 -14.72 -14.09 9.92
N TYR A 272 -15.08 -14.80 8.86
CA TYR A 272 -14.27 -15.87 8.26
C TYR A 272 -13.82 -15.44 6.86
N GLY A 273 -12.62 -14.87 6.73
CA GLY A 273 -12.10 -14.42 5.43
C GLY A 273 -10.71 -15.00 5.13
N GLY A 274 -10.66 -16.03 4.26
CA GLY A 274 -9.43 -16.58 3.66
C GLY A 274 -9.34 -18.11 3.70
N SER A 275 -9.20 -18.77 2.54
CA SER A 275 -8.81 -20.19 2.41
C SER A 275 -7.54 -20.25 1.54
N LEU A 276 -6.46 -20.97 1.89
CA LEU A 276 -6.43 -22.44 2.00
C LEU A 276 -5.84 -22.98 3.32
N TRP A 277 -5.14 -22.16 4.11
CA TRP A 277 -4.60 -22.51 5.45
C TRP A 277 -4.35 -21.30 6.39
N GLY A 278 -4.96 -20.13 6.13
CA GLY A 278 -4.67 -18.87 6.85
C GLY A 278 -5.90 -18.27 7.51
N ILE A 279 -6.20 -18.75 8.73
CA ILE A 279 -6.73 -18.10 9.94
C ILE A 279 -7.03 -19.29 10.85
N VAL A 280 -6.10 -19.63 11.76
CA VAL A 280 -6.36 -20.58 12.84
C VAL A 280 -6.63 -19.75 14.08
N PRO A 281 -7.80 -19.88 14.74
CA PRO A 281 -8.04 -19.20 16.01
C PRO A 281 -6.91 -19.54 16.98
N PHE A 282 -6.30 -18.52 17.61
CA PHE A 282 -5.47 -18.78 18.78
C PHE A 282 -6.31 -19.57 19.79
N ALA A 283 -5.72 -20.60 20.37
CA ALA A 283 -6.37 -21.41 21.39
C ALA A 283 -7.01 -20.50 22.44
N LYS A 284 -8.28 -20.78 22.76
CA LYS A 284 -9.09 -20.02 23.72
C LYS A 284 -8.26 -19.67 24.97
N GLY A 285 -8.01 -18.38 25.22
CA GLY A 285 -7.37 -17.89 26.46
C GLY A 285 -6.01 -17.18 26.32
N ALA A 286 -5.44 -17.05 25.12
CA ALA A 286 -4.14 -16.36 24.96
C ALA A 286 -4.21 -14.82 25.03
N ALA A 287 -5.37 -14.21 24.73
CA ALA A 287 -5.51 -12.74 24.64
C ALA A 287 -5.74 -12.03 26.00
N THR A 288 -6.00 -12.76 27.08
CA THR A 288 -6.35 -12.15 28.38
C THR A 288 -5.14 -11.67 29.19
N SER A 289 -3.91 -11.88 28.71
CA SER A 289 -2.68 -11.60 29.47
C SER A 289 -2.02 -10.25 29.15
N HIS A 290 -2.48 -9.50 28.14
CA HIS A 290 -1.80 -8.27 27.70
C HIS A 290 -2.78 -7.13 27.40
N PRO A 291 -3.35 -6.47 28.42
CA PRO A 291 -4.12 -5.25 28.22
C PRO A 291 -3.19 -4.06 27.99
N ILE A 292 -3.25 -3.42 26.81
CA ILE A 292 -2.52 -2.18 26.52
C ILE A 292 -3.41 -1.00 26.93
N ASN A 293 -3.03 -0.30 27.99
CA ASN A 293 -3.83 0.79 28.54
C ASN A 293 -3.57 2.16 27.85
N THR A 294 -2.38 2.43 27.26
CA THR A 294 -2.13 3.68 26.50
C THR A 294 -0.97 3.56 25.48
N THR A 295 -0.86 4.48 24.52
CA THR A 295 0.14 4.54 23.43
C THR A 295 1.45 5.24 23.79
N ALA A 296 1.68 5.63 25.05
CA ALA A 296 2.88 6.36 25.46
C ALA A 296 4.16 5.51 25.52
N ASP A 297 4.02 4.18 25.56
CA ASP A 297 5.14 3.25 25.81
C ASP A 297 6.03 3.00 24.57
N VAL A 298 5.60 3.42 23.37
CA VAL A 298 6.29 3.11 22.11
C VAL A 298 7.45 4.07 21.81
N VAL A 299 7.52 5.24 22.45
CA VAL A 299 8.46 6.32 22.06
C VAL A 299 9.79 6.31 22.83
N LEU A 300 9.94 5.55 23.93
CA LEU A 300 11.06 5.75 24.86
C LEU A 300 11.99 4.55 25.12
N SER A 301 11.80 3.37 24.54
CA SER A 301 12.68 2.22 24.82
C SER A 301 13.80 2.02 23.79
N SER A 302 14.70 3.00 23.67
CA SER A 302 16.04 2.77 23.12
C SER A 302 17.03 2.80 24.28
N LEU A 303 17.33 1.64 24.89
CA LEU A 303 18.58 1.24 25.58
C LEU A 303 18.40 -0.19 26.19
N PRO A 304 19.49 -0.96 26.41
CA PRO A 304 19.46 -2.42 26.41
C PRO A 304 19.02 -3.05 27.73
N LEU A 305 18.35 -4.20 27.61
CA LEU A 305 17.94 -5.09 28.68
C LEU A 305 19.13 -5.50 29.58
N GLN A 306 18.98 -5.30 30.90
CA GLN A 306 19.69 -6.09 31.91
C GLN A 306 18.71 -6.62 32.96
N SER A 307 19.04 -7.83 33.39
CA SER A 307 18.29 -8.76 34.21
C SER A 307 18.43 -8.53 35.72
N GLU A 308 17.49 -9.13 36.45
CA GLU A 308 17.53 -9.63 37.84
C GLU A 308 16.81 -8.84 38.98
N GLU A 309 15.87 -9.60 39.58
CA GLU A 309 15.48 -9.74 41.00
C GLU A 309 14.95 -8.55 41.84
N LEU A 310 13.69 -8.71 42.30
CA LEU A 310 13.04 -8.09 43.48
C LEU A 310 13.76 -8.54 44.79
N PRO A 311 13.70 -7.84 45.96
CA PRO A 311 12.45 -7.32 46.54
C PRO A 311 12.51 -6.12 47.55
N SER A 312 11.29 -5.72 47.98
CA SER A 312 10.87 -5.27 49.33
C SER A 312 10.35 -3.83 49.52
N GLU A 313 9.08 -3.80 49.97
CA GLU A 313 8.32 -2.84 50.79
C GLU A 313 8.78 -1.38 50.94
N THR A 314 7.85 -0.44 50.71
CA THR A 314 7.26 0.44 51.74
C THR A 314 6.16 1.31 51.09
N VAL A 315 4.88 1.15 51.49
CA VAL A 315 3.83 2.16 51.23
C VAL A 315 3.24 2.60 52.56
N ILE A 316 3.43 3.88 52.85
CA ILE A 316 2.82 4.62 53.94
C ILE A 316 1.48 5.18 53.45
N ILE A 317 0.40 4.82 54.13
CA ILE A 317 -0.94 5.45 54.05
C ILE A 317 -0.85 6.84 54.69
N ILE A 318 -1.45 7.90 54.09
CA ILE A 318 -2.58 8.80 54.54
C ILE A 318 -2.76 9.87 53.42
N GLY A 319 -3.89 10.12 52.76
CA GLY A 319 -5.14 10.74 53.23
C GLY A 319 -5.54 11.92 52.30
N GLN A 320 -6.75 11.89 51.73
CA GLN A 320 -7.43 13.02 51.04
C GLN A 320 -7.82 14.14 52.04
N PRO A 321 -8.03 15.42 51.62
CA PRO A 321 -9.32 15.86 51.04
C PRO A 321 -9.32 17.01 49.99
N ASP A 322 -10.31 16.93 49.09
CA ASP A 322 -11.26 17.92 48.52
C ASP A 322 -10.90 19.40 48.19
N GLU A 323 -11.15 19.71 46.90
CA GLU A 323 -12.12 20.69 46.34
C GLU A 323 -11.91 22.23 46.50
N GLN A 324 -11.80 22.96 45.37
CA GLN A 324 -12.76 24.02 44.90
C GLN A 324 -12.15 25.05 43.90
N ASN A 325 -12.96 25.37 42.85
CA ASN A 325 -13.13 26.64 42.09
C ASN A 325 -11.93 27.21 41.27
N THR A 326 -12.04 27.76 40.04
CA THR A 326 -13.12 28.37 39.21
C THR A 326 -12.58 28.62 37.75
N PRO A 327 -13.41 29.03 36.75
CA PRO A 327 -13.17 28.85 35.30
C PRO A 327 -12.90 30.15 34.49
N LEU A 328 -12.41 30.04 33.23
CA LEU A 328 -12.55 31.05 32.16
C LEU A 328 -12.36 30.41 30.75
N GLU A 329 -13.43 30.38 29.94
CA GLU A 329 -13.66 31.15 28.68
C GLU A 329 -13.07 30.55 27.40
N THR A 330 -13.96 30.11 26.48
CA THR A 330 -13.63 29.76 25.09
C THR A 330 -14.34 30.74 24.15
N VAL A 331 -13.55 31.49 23.37
CA VAL A 331 -14.01 32.42 22.34
C VAL A 331 -14.35 31.63 21.07
N ALA A 332 -15.56 31.83 20.55
CA ALA A 332 -16.00 31.34 19.25
C ALA A 332 -15.67 32.36 18.16
N LEU A 333 -15.03 31.91 17.07
CA LEU A 333 -14.98 32.65 15.80
C LEU A 333 -15.51 31.75 14.68
N ARG A 334 -16.68 32.12 14.17
CA ARG A 334 -17.22 31.71 12.88
C ARG A 334 -16.75 32.70 11.81
N THR A 335 -16.26 32.20 10.69
CA THR A 335 -16.35 32.91 9.40
C THR A 335 -16.71 31.91 8.30
N SER A 336 -17.88 32.14 7.71
CA SER A 336 -18.43 31.54 6.50
C SER A 336 -17.81 32.15 5.23
N VAL A 337 -17.73 31.42 4.12
CA VAL A 337 -18.22 31.86 2.79
C VAL A 337 -18.58 30.63 1.93
N LYS A 338 -19.72 30.70 1.25
CA LYS A 338 -20.30 29.80 0.24
C LYS A 338 -20.32 30.52 -1.12
N ALA A 339 -20.53 29.74 -2.19
CA ALA A 339 -21.02 30.09 -3.55
C ALA A 339 -19.98 30.69 -4.53
N ASP A 340 -19.98 30.42 -5.85
CA ASP A 340 -20.86 29.62 -6.73
C ASP A 340 -20.14 29.35 -8.09
N ALA A 341 -20.73 28.47 -8.90
CA ALA A 341 -20.33 28.04 -10.24
C ALA A 341 -20.68 29.05 -11.36
N GLU A 342 -19.96 28.99 -12.49
CA GLU A 342 -20.41 29.50 -13.79
C GLU A 342 -19.81 28.69 -14.97
N GLU A 343 -20.66 28.38 -15.95
CA GLU A 343 -20.42 27.68 -17.22
C GLU A 343 -19.67 28.55 -18.24
N ILE A 344 -18.81 27.94 -19.08
CA ILE A 344 -18.51 28.43 -20.44
C ILE A 344 -18.38 27.23 -21.41
N GLU A 345 -19.27 27.19 -22.41
CA GLU A 345 -19.14 26.37 -23.62
C GLU A 345 -18.20 27.03 -24.66
N ALA A 346 -17.43 26.19 -25.38
CA ALA A 346 -17.35 26.10 -26.86
C ALA A 346 -15.92 25.82 -27.37
N GLY A 347 -15.78 24.83 -28.27
CA GLY A 347 -14.68 24.77 -29.23
C GLY A 347 -14.19 23.38 -29.63
N ALA A 348 -14.83 22.76 -30.62
CA ALA A 348 -14.36 21.56 -31.30
C ALA A 348 -13.08 21.82 -32.12
N GLY A 349 -12.11 20.90 -32.07
CA GLY A 349 -10.89 20.95 -32.89
C GLY A 349 -9.98 19.72 -32.74
N THR A 350 -10.19 18.72 -33.61
CA THR A 350 -9.24 17.74 -34.18
C THR A 350 -7.90 17.45 -33.47
N PHE A 351 -7.75 16.24 -32.92
CA PHE A 351 -6.51 15.45 -32.86
C PHE A 351 -6.94 13.96 -32.95
N GLY A 352 -6.42 13.07 -33.80
CA GLY A 352 -5.09 13.02 -34.41
C GLY A 352 -4.39 11.75 -33.90
N THR A 353 -4.77 10.60 -34.46
CA THR A 353 -4.25 9.24 -34.28
C THR A 353 -2.76 9.11 -33.92
N ILE A 354 -2.42 8.64 -32.71
CA ILE A 354 -1.18 7.88 -32.43
C ILE A 354 -1.45 6.87 -31.29
N VAL A 355 -1.93 5.67 -31.64
CA VAL A 355 -1.84 4.49 -30.77
C VAL A 355 -1.52 3.28 -31.65
N SER A 356 -0.25 3.06 -31.94
CA SER A 356 0.28 1.76 -32.35
C SER A 356 1.80 1.84 -32.41
N ASN A 357 2.50 1.31 -31.41
CA ASN A 357 3.89 0.81 -31.53
C ASN A 357 4.47 0.10 -30.28
N VAL A 358 3.65 -0.31 -29.30
CA VAL A 358 4.15 -1.03 -28.11
C VAL A 358 4.18 -2.57 -28.28
N VAL A 359 3.57 -3.12 -29.33
CA VAL A 359 3.30 -4.58 -29.39
C VAL A 359 4.33 -5.41 -30.20
N THR A 360 5.24 -4.80 -30.96
CA THR A 360 5.94 -5.57 -32.03
C THR A 360 7.36 -6.05 -31.72
N ARG A 361 7.89 -5.99 -30.48
CA ARG A 361 9.26 -6.47 -30.19
C ARG A 361 9.42 -7.62 -29.21
N PHE A 362 8.35 -8.14 -28.61
CA PHE A 362 8.44 -9.33 -27.74
C PHE A 362 8.39 -10.68 -28.47
N TYR A 363 8.44 -10.71 -29.81
CA TYR A 363 8.52 -11.94 -30.62
C TYR A 363 9.65 -11.88 -31.67
N ARG A 364 10.85 -12.33 -31.30
CA ARG A 364 12.00 -12.82 -32.11
C ARG A 364 13.21 -12.91 -31.16
N ASN A 365 13.95 -13.99 -30.92
CA ASN A 365 14.27 -15.22 -31.63
C ASN A 365 14.57 -16.32 -30.58
N GLN A 366 13.96 -17.51 -30.72
CA GLN A 366 14.55 -18.77 -30.25
C GLN A 366 14.24 -19.83 -31.31
N THR A 367 15.12 -19.91 -32.30
CA THR A 367 15.33 -21.09 -33.14
C THR A 367 16.80 -21.06 -33.55
N ASP A 368 17.56 -22.04 -33.09
CA ASP A 368 18.74 -22.67 -33.71
C ASP A 368 19.23 -23.70 -32.68
N GLU A 369 18.72 -24.95 -32.75
CA GLU A 369 19.42 -26.13 -33.28
C GLU A 369 20.71 -26.49 -32.49
N VAL A 370 20.61 -27.58 -31.72
CA VAL A 370 21.77 -28.40 -31.34
C VAL A 370 21.41 -29.85 -31.64
N ASP A 371 21.89 -30.33 -32.79
CA ASP A 371 22.12 -31.75 -33.07
C ASP A 371 23.64 -31.97 -33.09
N VAL A 372 24.14 -32.76 -32.14
CA VAL A 372 25.16 -33.85 -32.17
C VAL A 372 25.63 -34.14 -30.75
#